data_AF-A0A432V5U6-F1
#
_entry.id   AF-A0A432V5U6-F1
#
_cell.length_a   1.000
_cell.length_b   1.000
_cell.length_c   1.000
_cell.angle_alpha   90.00
_cell.angle_beta   90.00
_cell.angle_gamma   90.00
#
_symmetry.space_group_name_H-M   'P 1'
#
loop_
_entity.id
_entity.type
_entity.pdbx_description
1 polymer ?
#
loop_
_entity_poly.entity_id
_entity_poly.type
_entity_poly.pdbx_seq_one_letter_code
_entity_poly.pdbx_strand_id
1 'polypeptide(L)'
;MSADPFTRTNRTSFLPAAAALALLLCAGNAAAMEASIPAAPTEQSEIERFCSNIADAARDRRYALQAQELETLQKDVDKRIKLLEEKRAEYEDWLKRREDFLSKAEDNVVDIYSTMKPDAAAERLAALDATLAAGILMKLDARKAGVILNEMERKAAAALTVIMVSAIRKEDPT
;
A
#
# COMPACT_ATOMS: atom_id res chain seq x y z
N MET A 1 -3.39 -23.84 -7.25
CA MET A 1 -1.93 -24.06 -7.09
C MET A 1 -1.25 -22.70 -7.14
N SER A 2 -1.12 -21.97 -6.02
CA SER A 2 -0.22 -22.19 -4.87
C SER A 2 1.21 -21.71 -5.16
N ALA A 3 1.64 -20.63 -4.49
CA ALA A 3 2.83 -20.60 -3.63
C ALA A 3 3.11 -19.19 -3.08
N ASP A 4 2.95 -19.03 -1.75
CA ASP A 4 3.54 -17.97 -0.94
C ASP A 4 5.04 -18.22 -0.72
N PRO A 5 5.85 -17.17 -0.49
CA PRO A 5 7.17 -17.34 0.12
C PRO A 5 7.30 -16.49 1.39
N PHE A 6 6.65 -16.92 2.48
CA PHE A 6 7.00 -16.44 3.83
C PHE A 6 7.38 -17.64 4.71
N THR A 7 8.61 -18.11 4.57
CA THR A 7 9.23 -19.03 5.54
C THR A 7 10.72 -18.74 5.63
N ARG A 8 11.15 -18.13 6.75
CA ARG A 8 12.50 -18.35 7.25
C ARG A 8 12.49 -18.54 8.75
N THR A 9 12.39 -19.80 9.11
CA THR A 9 12.92 -20.37 10.35
C THR A 9 14.44 -20.16 10.40
N ASN A 10 15.01 -19.82 11.56
CA ASN A 10 15.62 -20.80 12.47
C ASN A 10 16.76 -20.20 13.35
N ARG A 11 16.82 -20.76 14.57
CA ARG A 11 18.01 -21.12 15.35
C ARG A 11 18.74 -20.13 16.27
N THR A 12 18.41 -20.30 17.55
CA THR A 12 19.25 -20.23 18.74
C THR A 12 20.40 -21.26 18.71
N SER A 13 21.58 -20.92 19.30
CA SER A 13 22.39 -21.83 20.16
C SER A 13 23.79 -21.29 20.56
N PHE A 14 23.99 -21.11 21.87
CA PHE A 14 25.09 -21.56 22.76
C PHE A 14 26.56 -21.04 22.70
N LEU A 15 27.05 -20.69 23.92
CA LEU A 15 28.39 -20.42 24.52
C LEU A 15 29.41 -21.62 24.46
N PRO A 16 30.60 -21.71 25.16
CA PRO A 16 31.39 -20.82 26.08
C PRO A 16 32.97 -20.90 25.95
N ALA A 17 33.69 -20.31 26.94
CA ALA A 17 35.04 -20.63 27.51
C ALA A 17 36.20 -19.69 27.12
N ALA A 18 36.85 -18.90 28.01
CA ALA A 18 37.61 -19.14 29.26
C ALA A 18 39.09 -19.57 29.05
N ALA A 19 40.05 -18.75 29.50
CA ALA A 19 41.09 -19.09 30.50
C ALA A 19 42.46 -18.35 30.37
N ALA A 20 42.99 -18.01 31.55
CA ALA A 20 44.40 -18.08 31.99
C ALA A 20 45.41 -16.94 31.71
N LEU A 21 45.47 -15.99 32.67
CA LEU A 21 46.56 -15.75 33.63
C LEU A 21 48.00 -16.25 33.30
N ALA A 22 48.98 -15.33 33.27
CA ALA A 22 50.33 -15.58 33.79
C ALA A 22 51.05 -14.27 34.16
N LEU A 23 51.31 -14.09 35.46
CA LEU A 23 52.18 -13.09 36.07
C LEU A 23 53.62 -13.64 36.05
N LEU A 24 54.62 -12.84 35.64
CA LEU A 24 56.02 -13.09 35.99
C LEU A 24 56.76 -11.76 36.22
N LEU A 25 57.13 -11.53 37.48
CA LEU A 25 58.07 -10.51 37.92
C LEU A 25 59.50 -10.92 37.52
N CYS A 26 60.28 -9.97 37.01
CA CYS A 26 61.73 -9.91 37.23
C CYS A 26 62.12 -8.44 37.47
N ALA A 27 62.78 -8.24 38.60
CA ALA A 27 63.34 -6.98 39.05
C ALA A 27 64.56 -6.58 38.21
N GLY A 28 64.80 -5.27 38.08
CA GLY A 28 66.02 -4.74 37.50
C GLY A 28 65.97 -3.24 37.26
N ASN A 29 66.04 -2.43 38.33
CA ASN A 29 66.40 -1.02 38.18
C ASN A 29 67.86 -0.93 37.75
N ALA A 30 68.09 -0.64 36.47
CA ALA A 30 69.34 -0.07 35.98
C ALA A 30 69.02 1.32 35.45
N ALA A 31 69.44 2.34 36.21
CA ALA A 31 69.47 3.71 35.76
C ALA A 31 70.43 3.82 34.56
N ALA A 32 69.87 3.84 33.36
CA ALA A 32 70.55 4.32 32.17
C ALA A 32 69.92 5.68 31.83
N MET A 33 70.69 6.73 32.09
CA MET A 33 70.42 8.07 31.61
C MET A 33 70.60 8.07 30.09
N GLU A 34 69.54 7.75 29.35
CA GLU A 34 69.49 7.99 27.91
C GLU A 34 69.34 9.49 27.68
N ALA A 35 70.45 10.09 27.25
CA ALA A 35 70.44 11.39 26.60
C ALA A 35 69.39 11.34 25.47
N SER A 36 68.38 12.20 25.55
CA SER A 36 67.33 12.31 24.55
C SER A 36 67.93 12.85 23.25
N ILE A 37 68.34 11.95 22.36
CA ILE A 37 68.49 12.24 20.94
C ILE A 37 67.07 12.50 20.41
N PRO A 38 66.78 13.65 19.77
CA PRO A 38 65.47 13.82 19.13
C PRO A 38 65.35 12.73 18.07
N ALA A 39 64.38 11.82 18.27
CA ALA A 39 64.07 10.81 17.27
C ALA A 39 63.78 11.53 15.96
N ALA A 40 64.51 11.19 14.90
CA ALA A 40 64.14 11.56 13.54
C ALA A 40 62.66 11.17 13.33
N PRO A 41 61.86 11.99 12.61
CA PRO A 41 60.46 11.67 12.38
C PRO A 41 60.42 10.26 11.79
N THR A 42 59.87 9.32 12.55
CA THR A 42 59.66 7.98 12.03
C THR A 42 58.70 8.12 10.86
N GLU A 43 58.85 7.31 9.81
CA GLU A 43 57.94 7.28 8.65
C GLU A 43 56.46 7.28 9.09
N GLN A 44 56.16 6.66 10.24
CA GLN A 44 54.85 6.68 10.89
C GLN A 44 54.33 8.09 11.22
N SER A 45 55.18 9.01 11.68
CA SER A 45 54.79 10.38 12.04
C SER A 45 54.50 11.28 10.83
N GLU A 46 55.14 11.03 9.69
CA GLU A 46 54.87 11.75 8.44
C GLU A 46 53.59 11.26 7.77
N ILE A 47 53.36 9.94 7.80
CA ILE A 47 52.11 9.31 7.37
C ILE A 47 50.93 9.84 8.20
N GLU A 48 51.09 9.98 9.51
CA GLU A 48 50.03 10.48 10.40
C GLU A 48 49.65 11.94 10.09
N ARG A 49 50.63 12.82 9.85
CA ARG A 49 50.40 14.22 9.44
C ARG A 49 49.76 14.34 8.06
N PHE A 50 50.13 13.47 7.12
CA PHE A 50 49.51 13.44 5.80
C PHE A 50 48.05 12.97 5.89
N CYS A 51 47.79 11.91 6.68
CA CYS A 51 46.44 11.40 6.91
C CYS A 51 45.54 12.43 7.58
N SER A 52 46.04 13.16 8.59
CA SER A 52 45.24 14.16 9.30
C SER A 52 44.87 15.36 8.42
N ASN A 53 45.77 15.82 7.55
CA ASN A 53 45.51 16.94 6.65
C ASN A 53 44.50 16.62 5.52
N ILE A 54 44.34 15.35 5.14
CA ILE A 54 43.45 14.93 4.03
C ILE A 54 42.12 14.37 4.54
N ALA A 55 42.07 13.86 5.78
CA ALA A 55 40.90 13.17 6.31
C ALA A 55 39.62 14.02 6.33
N ASP A 56 39.72 15.32 6.59
CA ASP A 56 38.55 16.23 6.60
C ASP A 56 38.08 16.54 5.18
N ALA A 57 38.98 16.94 4.27
CA ALA A 57 38.64 17.20 2.87
C ALA A 57 38.05 15.96 2.16
N ALA A 58 38.55 14.77 2.48
CA ALA A 58 38.02 13.51 1.97
C ALA A 58 36.64 13.16 2.57
N ARG A 59 36.33 13.59 3.79
CA ARG A 59 35.00 13.44 4.40
C ARG A 59 34.00 14.42 3.81
N ASP A 60 34.37 15.69 3.68
CA ASP A 60 33.53 16.74 3.10
C ASP A 60 33.14 16.42 1.66
N ARG A 61 34.09 15.91 0.86
CA ARG A 61 33.79 15.46 -0.51
C ARG A 61 32.79 14.29 -0.54
N ARG A 62 32.87 13.35 0.41
CA ARG A 62 31.89 12.26 0.52
C ARG A 62 30.52 12.78 0.91
N TYR A 63 30.44 13.68 1.88
CA TYR A 63 29.17 14.29 2.28
C TYR A 63 28.54 15.11 1.17
N ALA A 64 29.34 15.87 0.41
CA ALA A 64 28.85 16.62 -0.75
C ALA A 64 28.25 15.69 -1.82
N LEU A 65 28.91 14.56 -2.11
CA LEU A 65 28.40 13.56 -3.06
C LEU A 65 27.11 12.89 -2.55
N GLN A 66 27.07 12.52 -1.28
CA GLN A 66 25.87 11.92 -0.66
C GLN A 66 24.70 12.91 -0.65
N ALA A 67 24.95 14.19 -0.34
CA ALA A 67 23.92 15.22 -0.39
C ALA A 67 23.36 15.40 -1.81
N GLN A 68 24.23 15.42 -2.83
CA GLN A 68 23.82 15.51 -4.22
C GLN A 68 23.01 14.28 -4.67
N GLU A 69 23.40 13.08 -4.24
CA GLU A 69 22.67 11.84 -4.54
C GLU A 69 21.28 11.85 -3.87
N LEU A 70 21.19 12.27 -2.61
CA LEU A 70 19.92 12.42 -1.90
C LEU A 70 19.02 13.46 -2.57
N GLU A 71 19.55 14.60 -2.99
CA GLU A 71 18.79 15.62 -3.72
C GLU A 71 18.26 15.09 -5.05
N THR A 72 19.08 14.30 -5.76
CA THR A 72 18.69 13.67 -7.03
C THR A 72 17.57 12.65 -6.81
N LEU A 73 17.70 11.79 -5.79
CA LEU A 73 16.67 10.83 -5.42
C LEU A 73 15.38 11.51 -4.99
N GLN A 74 15.46 12.58 -4.18
CA GLN A 74 14.29 13.36 -3.78
C GLN A 74 13.55 13.92 -5.00
N LYS A 75 14.28 14.51 -5.95
CA LYS A 75 13.71 15.03 -7.19
C LYS A 75 13.04 13.94 -8.04
N ASP A 76 13.63 12.74 -8.12
CA ASP A 76 13.03 11.63 -8.86
C ASP A 76 11.75 11.11 -8.18
N VAL A 77 11.76 11.02 -6.84
CA VAL A 77 10.57 10.65 -6.05
C VAL A 77 9.46 11.68 -6.25
N ASP A 78 9.76 12.97 -6.12
CA ASP A 78 8.78 14.05 -6.31
C ASP A 78 8.20 14.03 -7.73
N LYS A 79 9.03 13.76 -8.74
CA LYS A 79 8.59 13.62 -10.13
C LYS A 79 7.63 12.43 -10.30
N ARG A 80 7.94 11.28 -9.70
CA ARG A 80 7.06 10.09 -9.76
C ARG A 80 5.75 10.31 -9.01
N ILE A 81 5.78 10.98 -7.86
CA ILE A 81 4.57 11.34 -7.10
C ILE A 81 3.66 12.21 -7.97
N LYS A 82 4.18 13.26 -8.59
CA LYS A 82 3.39 14.13 -9.49
C LYS A 82 2.74 13.34 -10.62
N LEU A 83 3.50 12.46 -11.28
CA LEU A 83 2.96 11.63 -12.37
C LEU A 83 1.87 10.67 -11.88
N LEU A 84 2.01 10.09 -10.68
CA LEU A 84 0.99 9.24 -10.09
C LEU A 84 -0.27 10.03 -9.70
N GLU A 85 -0.12 11.25 -9.17
CA GLU A 85 -1.23 12.12 -8.83
C GLU A 85 -2.00 12.59 -10.07
N GLU A 86 -1.29 12.94 -11.15
CA GLU A 86 -1.90 13.25 -12.45
C GLU A 86 -2.71 12.08 -12.98
N LYS A 87 -2.15 10.87 -12.94
CA LYS A 87 -2.86 9.66 -13.37
C LYS A 87 -4.05 9.37 -12.49
N ARG A 88 -3.91 9.51 -11.16
CA ARG A 88 -5.03 9.35 -10.22
C ARG A 88 -6.16 10.33 -10.53
N ALA A 89 -5.85 11.60 -10.75
CA ALA A 89 -6.83 12.62 -11.07
C ALA A 89 -7.56 12.32 -12.39
N GLU A 90 -6.83 11.88 -13.42
CA GLU A 90 -7.40 11.43 -14.69
C GLU A 90 -8.36 10.25 -14.47
N TYR A 91 -7.93 9.24 -13.71
CA TYR A 91 -8.78 8.08 -13.39
C TYR A 91 -10.05 8.48 -12.61
N GLU A 92 -9.92 9.32 -11.60
CA GLU A 92 -11.05 9.81 -10.80
C GLU A 92 -12.04 10.59 -11.67
N ASP A 93 -11.57 11.40 -12.62
CA ASP A 93 -12.43 12.13 -13.54
C ASP A 93 -13.20 11.18 -14.48
N TRP A 94 -12.53 10.17 -15.04
CA TRP A 94 -13.20 9.15 -15.84
C TRP A 94 -14.21 8.33 -15.03
N LEU A 95 -13.90 8.04 -13.76
CA LEU A 95 -14.78 7.32 -12.87
C LEU A 95 -16.04 8.14 -12.55
N LYS A 96 -15.89 9.44 -12.29
CA LYS A 96 -17.02 10.37 -12.12
C LYS A 96 -17.91 10.43 -13.36
N ARG A 97 -17.32 10.59 -14.55
CA ARG A 97 -18.10 10.62 -15.81
C ARG A 97 -18.89 9.33 -16.02
N ARG A 98 -18.27 8.19 -15.71
CA ARG A 98 -18.94 6.88 -15.78
C ARG A 98 -20.09 6.80 -14.78
N GLU A 99 -19.87 7.20 -13.54
CA GLU A 99 -20.89 7.20 -12.50
C GLU A 99 -22.06 8.13 -12.86
N ASP A 100 -21.78 9.34 -13.33
CA ASP A 100 -22.79 10.29 -13.78
C ASP A 100 -23.63 9.74 -14.94
N PHE A 101 -23.01 8.99 -15.87
CA PHE A 101 -23.72 8.34 -16.96
C PHE A 101 -24.59 7.18 -16.46
N LEU A 102 -24.06 6.35 -15.56
CA LEU A 102 -24.81 5.24 -14.97
C LEU A 102 -26.00 5.74 -14.14
N SER A 103 -25.81 6.75 -13.29
CA SER A 103 -26.88 7.38 -12.52
C SER A 103 -27.98 7.89 -13.44
N LYS A 104 -27.64 8.62 -14.50
CA LYS A 104 -28.64 9.11 -15.48
C LYS A 104 -29.36 7.96 -16.18
N ALA A 105 -28.65 6.90 -16.56
CA ALA A 105 -29.28 5.74 -17.19
C ALA A 105 -30.24 5.03 -16.23
N GLU A 106 -29.85 4.86 -14.97
CA GLU A 106 -30.70 4.30 -13.91
C GLU A 106 -31.94 5.15 -13.67
N ASP A 107 -31.77 6.46 -13.48
CA ASP A 107 -32.88 7.40 -13.24
C ASP A 107 -33.90 7.36 -14.38
N ASN A 108 -33.44 7.35 -15.64
CA ASN A 108 -34.33 7.25 -16.79
C ASN A 108 -35.16 5.96 -16.79
N VAL A 109 -34.57 4.81 -16.43
CA VAL A 109 -35.30 3.54 -16.35
C VAL A 109 -36.33 3.58 -15.23
N VAL A 110 -35.96 4.11 -14.06
CA VAL A 110 -36.86 4.26 -12.91
C VAL A 110 -38.03 5.19 -13.25
N ASP A 111 -37.79 6.30 -13.94
CA ASP A 111 -38.82 7.25 -14.37
C ASP A 111 -39.83 6.63 -15.35
N ILE A 112 -39.33 5.83 -16.32
CA ILE A 112 -40.19 5.11 -17.27
C ILE A 112 -41.15 4.19 -16.52
N TYR A 113 -40.65 3.37 -15.59
CA TYR A 113 -41.50 2.44 -14.84
C TYR A 113 -42.37 3.13 -13.78
N SER A 114 -41.94 4.27 -13.23
CA SER A 114 -42.72 5.06 -12.26
C SER A 114 -43.98 5.68 -12.87
N THR A 115 -43.90 6.07 -14.14
CA THR A 115 -45.00 6.70 -14.90
C THR A 115 -45.82 5.70 -15.70
N MET A 116 -45.31 4.49 -15.90
CA MET A 116 -46.03 3.40 -16.55
C MET A 116 -47.24 2.95 -15.74
N LYS A 117 -48.28 2.45 -16.43
CA LYS A 117 -49.40 1.82 -15.74
C LYS A 117 -48.94 0.54 -15.02
N PRO A 118 -49.39 0.26 -13.78
CA PRO A 118 -48.85 -0.85 -12.99
C PRO A 118 -49.05 -2.24 -13.61
N ASP A 119 -50.18 -2.47 -14.28
CA ASP A 119 -50.51 -3.70 -15.00
C ASP A 119 -49.53 -3.95 -16.17
N ALA A 120 -49.28 -2.93 -16.98
CA ALA A 120 -48.31 -2.99 -18.06
C ALA A 120 -46.89 -3.18 -17.54
N ALA A 121 -46.50 -2.47 -16.47
CA ALA A 121 -45.19 -2.62 -15.85
C ALA A 121 -44.97 -4.04 -15.33
N ALA A 122 -45.97 -4.62 -14.66
CA ALA A 122 -45.96 -5.99 -14.15
C ALA A 122 -45.73 -7.01 -15.27
N GLU A 123 -46.45 -6.89 -16.39
CA GLU A 123 -46.29 -7.77 -17.55
C GLU A 123 -44.88 -7.68 -18.16
N ARG A 124 -44.35 -6.45 -18.32
CA ARG A 124 -43.02 -6.24 -18.91
C ARG A 124 -41.89 -6.71 -18.00
N LEU A 125 -42.00 -6.46 -16.69
CA LEU A 125 -41.00 -6.90 -15.72
C LEU A 125 -41.01 -8.43 -15.54
N ALA A 126 -42.18 -9.07 -15.65
CA ALA A 126 -42.28 -10.54 -15.61
C ALA A 126 -41.61 -11.23 -16.81
N ALA A 127 -41.48 -10.53 -17.95
CA ALA A 127 -40.80 -11.04 -19.14
C ALA A 127 -39.28 -10.76 -19.17
N LEU A 128 -38.78 -9.94 -18.24
CA LEU A 128 -37.36 -9.61 -18.11
C LEU A 128 -36.62 -10.67 -17.28
N ASP A 129 -35.29 -10.68 -17.33
CA ASP A 129 -34.49 -11.40 -16.35
C ASP A 129 -34.86 -11.00 -14.92
N ALA A 130 -35.01 -12.00 -14.05
CA ALA A 130 -35.51 -11.80 -12.70
C ALA A 130 -34.58 -10.94 -11.84
N THR A 131 -33.27 -10.98 -12.09
CA THR A 131 -32.28 -10.17 -11.35
C THR A 131 -32.39 -8.70 -11.74
N LEU A 132 -32.54 -8.43 -13.04
CA LEU A 132 -32.71 -7.07 -13.55
C LEU A 132 -34.04 -6.47 -13.12
N ALA A 133 -35.14 -7.24 -13.20
CA ALA A 133 -36.45 -6.79 -12.77
C ALA A 133 -36.49 -6.49 -11.26
N ALA A 134 -35.87 -7.34 -10.44
CA ALA A 134 -35.71 -7.08 -9.00
C ALA A 134 -34.91 -5.79 -8.75
N GLY A 135 -33.82 -5.56 -9.49
CA GLY A 135 -33.02 -4.34 -9.37
C GLY A 135 -33.81 -3.06 -9.68
N ILE A 136 -34.64 -3.08 -10.73
CA ILE A 136 -35.53 -1.95 -11.08
C ILE A 136 -36.56 -1.71 -9.96
N LEU A 137 -37.22 -2.77 -9.48
CA LEU A 137 -38.20 -2.67 -8.39
C LEU A 137 -37.60 -2.14 -7.09
N MET A 138 -36.33 -2.45 -6.78
CA MET A 138 -35.63 -1.93 -5.61
C MET A 138 -35.31 -0.44 -5.70
N LYS A 139 -35.21 0.11 -6.92
CA LYS A 139 -34.92 1.53 -7.16
C LYS A 139 -36.18 2.39 -7.24
N LEU A 140 -37.34 1.78 -7.50
CA LEU A 140 -38.65 2.45 -7.47
C LEU A 140 -39.08 2.82 -6.04
N ASP A 141 -39.99 3.79 -5.92
CA ASP A 141 -40.60 4.07 -4.63
C ASP A 141 -41.41 2.85 -4.14
N ALA A 142 -41.40 2.62 -2.83
CA ALA A 142 -41.99 1.43 -2.23
C ALA A 142 -43.50 1.27 -2.53
N ARG A 143 -44.24 2.37 -2.71
CA ARG A 143 -45.66 2.33 -3.04
C ARG A 143 -45.84 1.89 -4.49
N LYS A 144 -45.10 2.45 -5.45
CA LYS A 144 -45.15 2.04 -6.86
C LYS A 144 -44.71 0.59 -7.05
N ALA A 145 -43.59 0.20 -6.45
CA ALA A 145 -43.12 -1.19 -6.48
C ALA A 145 -44.17 -2.15 -5.90
N GLY A 146 -44.81 -1.78 -4.79
CA GLY A 146 -45.88 -2.58 -4.17
C GLY A 146 -47.11 -2.75 -5.05
N VAL A 147 -47.56 -1.68 -5.74
CA VAL A 147 -48.69 -1.76 -6.67
C VAL A 147 -48.33 -2.62 -7.89
N ILE A 148 -47.12 -2.48 -8.44
CA ILE A 148 -46.65 -3.31 -9.56
C ILE A 148 -46.60 -4.79 -9.16
N LEU A 149 -46.03 -5.11 -8.00
CA LEU A 149 -46.00 -6.49 -7.48
C LEU A 149 -47.40 -7.08 -7.26
N ASN A 150 -48.39 -6.25 -6.92
CA ASN A 150 -49.77 -6.69 -6.78
C ASN A 150 -50.44 -7.06 -8.12
N GLU A 151 -50.07 -6.37 -9.21
CA GLU A 151 -50.56 -6.68 -10.56
C GLU A 151 -49.79 -7.83 -11.23
N MET A 152 -48.68 -8.28 -10.66
CA MET A 152 -47.90 -9.40 -11.17
C MET A 152 -48.53 -10.77 -10.87
N GLU A 153 -48.19 -11.77 -11.69
CA GLU A 153 -48.50 -13.17 -11.39
C GLU A 153 -47.74 -13.62 -10.11
N ARG A 154 -48.41 -14.44 -9.28
CA ARG A 154 -47.94 -14.78 -7.94
C ARG A 154 -46.54 -15.41 -7.91
N LYS A 155 -46.22 -16.32 -8.84
CA LYS A 155 -44.89 -16.96 -8.89
C LYS A 155 -43.82 -15.95 -9.33
N ALA A 156 -44.12 -15.10 -10.32
CA ALA A 156 -43.20 -14.06 -10.75
C ALA A 156 -42.90 -13.06 -9.62
N ALA A 157 -43.93 -12.55 -8.94
CA ALA A 157 -43.77 -11.65 -7.79
C ALA A 157 -42.95 -12.28 -6.66
N ALA A 158 -43.21 -13.56 -6.34
CA ALA A 158 -42.45 -14.30 -5.34
C ALA A 158 -40.97 -14.46 -5.73
N ALA A 159 -40.68 -14.80 -6.99
CA ALA A 159 -39.32 -14.94 -7.49
C ALA A 159 -38.53 -13.63 -7.38
N LEU A 160 -39.12 -12.51 -7.80
CA LEU A 160 -38.47 -11.20 -7.66
C LEU A 160 -38.25 -10.84 -6.20
N THR A 161 -39.23 -11.07 -5.33
CA THR A 161 -39.11 -10.77 -3.90
C THR A 161 -37.97 -11.57 -3.24
N VAL A 162 -37.80 -12.85 -3.61
CA VAL A 162 -36.67 -13.66 -3.11
C VAL A 162 -35.34 -13.05 -3.49
N ILE A 163 -35.19 -12.60 -4.74
CA ILE A 163 -33.96 -11.97 -5.23
C ILE A 163 -33.70 -10.65 -4.49
N MET A 164 -34.73 -9.81 -4.33
CA MET A 164 -34.62 -8.55 -3.59
C MET A 164 -34.17 -8.78 -2.14
N VAL A 165 -34.72 -9.80 -1.47
CA VAL A 165 -34.32 -10.17 -0.11
C VAL A 165 -32.90 -10.73 -0.07
N SER A 166 -32.49 -11.55 -1.05
CA SER A 166 -31.12 -12.05 -1.12
C SER A 166 -30.10 -10.95 -1.37
N ALA A 167 -30.43 -9.92 -2.15
CA ALA A 167 -29.55 -8.78 -2.39
C ALA A 167 -29.29 -7.93 -1.14
N ILE A 168 -30.22 -7.93 -0.17
CA ILE A 168 -30.07 -7.26 1.12
C ILE A 168 -29.25 -8.11 2.10
N ARG A 169 -29.26 -9.45 1.95
CA ARG A 169 -28.41 -10.33 2.74
C ARG A 169 -26.97 -10.16 2.26
N LYS A 170 -26.22 -9.32 2.97
CA LYS A 170 -24.76 -9.28 2.88
C LYS A 170 -24.24 -10.68 3.22
N GLU A 171 -23.94 -11.49 2.21
CA GLU A 171 -23.06 -12.64 2.42
C GLU A 171 -21.71 -12.08 2.81
N ASP A 172 -21.38 -12.14 4.09
CA ASP A 172 -20.05 -11.85 4.57
C ASP A 172 -19.10 -12.90 3.96
N PRO A 173 -18.13 -12.51 3.12
CA PRO A 173 -17.12 -13.44 2.66
C PRO A 173 -16.16 -13.67 3.83
N THR A 174 -16.30 -14.83 4.50
CA THR A 174 -15.24 -15.39 5.35
C THR A 174 -14.08 -15.86 4.49
#